data_AF-A0A925U681-F1
#
_entry.id   AF-A0A925U681-F1
#
_cell.length_a   1.000
_cell.length_b   1.000
_cell.length_c   1.000
_cell.angle_alpha   90.00
_cell.angle_beta   90.00
_cell.angle_gamma   90.00
#
_symmetry.space_group_name_H-M   'P 1'
#
loop_
_entity.id
_entity.type
_entity.pdbx_description
1 polymer ?
#
loop_
_entity_poly.entity_id
_entity_poly.type
_entity_poly.pdbx_seq_one_letter_code
_entity_poly.pdbx_strand_id
1 'polypeptide(L)'
;MEELFRKPTENKSERIIGMNQIDFFFQRPNDFNEKQQAYSILFLLRRDILTSFGINPNDNSKIEFQVLFPGTMAIMAGIDLLSKFYFTDNDTKGNKSGDRFKGYVAKYIDSQNQEILYQLRNSLLHSFGLYSKDRNGKVYNFILDRGNNLIVKKLDDTNYVISVILLLNSFESSIQKYKKDILAEPNLMENFILMLPKYGGIGIKNN
;
A
#
# COMPACT_ATOMS: atom_id res chain seq x y z
N MET A 1 -23.90 2.13 5.08
CA MET A 1 -22.86 1.56 4.20
C MET A 1 -23.00 2.09 2.77
N GLU A 2 -24.19 2.04 2.15
CA GLU A 2 -24.40 2.59 0.80
C GLU A 2 -24.06 4.07 0.63
N GLU A 3 -24.33 4.92 1.63
CA GLU A 3 -24.01 6.37 1.53
C GLU A 3 -22.51 6.68 1.42
N LEU A 4 -21.63 5.85 2.00
CA LEU A 4 -20.17 6.04 1.95
C LEU A 4 -19.59 5.77 0.55
N PHE A 5 -20.31 5.04 -0.30
CA PHE A 5 -19.84 4.58 -1.61
C PHE A 5 -20.68 5.08 -2.79
N ARG A 6 -21.64 5.99 -2.56
CA ARG A 6 -22.39 6.65 -3.64
C ARG A 6 -21.49 7.63 -4.40
N LYS A 7 -21.67 7.73 -5.73
CA LYS A 7 -20.98 8.71 -6.58
C LYS A 7 -21.37 10.14 -6.17
N PRO A 8 -20.43 11.09 -6.09
CA PRO A 8 -20.75 12.48 -5.75
C PRO A 8 -21.40 13.23 -6.94
N THR A 9 -22.36 14.14 -6.67
CA THR A 9 -22.87 15.21 -7.58
C THR A 9 -22.59 16.63 -7.06
N GLU A 10 -21.99 17.49 -7.91
CA GLU A 10 -21.45 18.85 -7.66
C GLU A 10 -22.23 19.71 -6.65
N ASN A 11 -21.88 19.67 -5.36
CA ASN A 11 -22.42 20.62 -4.38
C ASN A 11 -21.58 20.74 -3.08
N LYS A 12 -21.74 21.83 -2.34
CA LYS A 12 -20.96 22.18 -1.12
C LYS A 12 -20.98 21.09 -0.02
N SER A 13 -22.01 20.25 0.00
CA SER A 13 -22.15 19.06 0.86
C SER A 13 -21.12 17.96 0.53
N GLU A 14 -20.61 17.90 -0.69
CA GLU A 14 -19.64 16.88 -1.12
C GLU A 14 -18.24 17.11 -0.60
N ARG A 15 -17.84 18.37 -0.37
CA ARG A 15 -16.53 18.65 0.21
C ARG A 15 -16.42 18.04 1.60
N ILE A 16 -17.54 18.01 2.34
CA ILE A 16 -17.69 17.37 3.64
C ILE A 16 -17.74 15.84 3.50
N ILE A 17 -18.46 15.30 2.50
CA ILE A 17 -18.52 13.85 2.21
C ILE A 17 -17.13 13.31 1.81
N GLY A 18 -16.40 14.02 0.95
CA GLY A 18 -15.05 13.68 0.51
C GLY A 18 -14.04 13.71 1.65
N MET A 19 -14.12 14.69 2.57
CA MET A 19 -13.28 14.71 3.79
C MET A 19 -13.55 13.48 4.67
N ASN A 20 -14.83 13.10 4.87
CA ASN A 20 -15.18 11.90 5.62
C ASN A 20 -14.71 10.60 4.95
N GLN A 21 -14.71 10.54 3.61
CA GLN A 21 -14.21 9.40 2.84
C GLN A 21 -12.69 9.25 2.90
N ILE A 22 -11.96 10.38 2.84
CA ILE A 22 -10.51 10.43 3.02
C ILE A 22 -10.14 9.98 4.42
N ASP A 23 -10.83 10.49 5.44
CA ASP A 23 -10.53 10.12 6.83
C ASP A 23 -10.86 8.66 7.12
N PHE A 24 -11.94 8.11 6.52
CA PHE A 24 -12.20 6.67 6.53
C PHE A 24 -11.06 5.87 5.88
N PHE A 25 -10.62 6.24 4.67
CA PHE A 25 -9.60 5.47 3.96
C PHE A 25 -8.24 5.51 4.67
N PHE A 26 -7.85 6.68 5.18
CA PHE A 26 -6.57 6.94 5.84
C PHE A 26 -6.61 6.79 7.36
N GLN A 27 -7.64 6.14 7.92
CA GLN A 27 -7.78 5.85 9.35
C GLN A 27 -6.47 5.26 9.91
N ARG A 28 -6.06 5.72 11.09
CA ARG A 28 -4.84 5.22 11.74
C ARG A 28 -5.06 3.82 12.27
N PRO A 29 -4.05 2.93 12.22
CA PRO A 29 -4.22 1.53 12.62
C PRO A 29 -4.63 1.37 14.09
N ASN A 30 -4.32 2.33 14.96
CA ASN A 30 -4.68 2.31 16.38
C ASN A 30 -6.08 2.87 16.69
N ASP A 31 -6.76 3.46 15.71
CA ASP A 31 -8.12 3.98 15.87
C ASP A 31 -9.17 2.86 15.67
N PHE A 32 -8.92 1.65 16.20
CA PHE A 32 -9.81 0.50 16.03
C PHE A 32 -11.09 0.63 16.86
N ASN A 33 -12.23 0.30 16.24
CA ASN A 33 -13.54 0.37 16.88
C ASN A 33 -14.32 -0.92 16.60
N GLU A 34 -14.38 -1.83 17.57
CA GLU A 34 -15.08 -3.12 17.45
C GLU A 34 -16.55 -3.04 16.98
N LYS A 35 -17.22 -1.89 17.18
CA LYS A 35 -18.61 -1.65 16.77
C LYS A 35 -18.72 -1.22 15.30
N GLN A 36 -17.61 -0.89 14.65
CA GLN A 36 -17.54 -0.48 13.26
C GLN A 36 -17.73 -1.71 12.35
N GLN A 37 -18.68 -1.61 11.43
CA GLN A 37 -19.09 -2.72 10.53
C GLN A 37 -18.34 -2.74 9.19
N ALA A 38 -17.53 -1.71 8.93
CA ALA A 38 -16.76 -1.59 7.70
C ALA A 38 -15.43 -0.90 7.96
N TYR A 39 -14.35 -1.42 7.40
CA TYR A 39 -13.01 -0.84 7.54
C TYR A 39 -12.42 -0.56 6.18
N SER A 40 -11.53 0.43 6.10
CA SER A 40 -10.75 0.60 4.88
C SER A 40 -9.77 -0.56 4.74
N ILE A 41 -9.53 -1.00 3.50
CA ILE A 41 -8.55 -2.08 3.26
C ILE A 41 -7.15 -1.60 3.68
N LEU A 42 -6.83 -0.32 3.47
CA LEU A 42 -5.56 0.27 3.89
C LEU A 42 -5.40 0.22 5.42
N PHE A 43 -6.44 0.51 6.19
CA PHE A 43 -6.43 0.40 7.65
C PHE A 43 -6.11 -1.02 8.10
N LEU A 44 -6.80 -2.03 7.54
CA LEU A 44 -6.57 -3.44 7.90
C LEU A 44 -5.15 -3.89 7.55
N LEU A 45 -4.68 -3.58 6.33
CA LEU A 45 -3.32 -3.90 5.91
C LEU A 45 -2.27 -3.32 6.86
N ARG A 46 -2.43 -2.06 7.27
CA ARG A 46 -1.51 -1.42 8.23
C ARG A 46 -1.51 -2.13 9.59
N ARG A 47 -2.67 -2.60 10.06
CA ARG A 47 -2.75 -3.38 11.31
C ARG A 47 -2.09 -4.76 11.18
N ASP A 48 -2.29 -5.45 10.07
CA ASP A 48 -1.68 -6.76 9.80
C ASP A 48 -0.15 -6.65 9.64
N ILE A 49 0.31 -5.57 9.01
CA ILE A 49 1.73 -5.21 8.93
C ILE A 49 2.29 -5.05 10.34
N LEU A 50 1.74 -4.16 11.17
CA LEU A 50 2.24 -3.95 12.54
C LEU A 50 2.34 -5.27 13.32
N THR A 51 1.28 -6.08 13.28
CA THR A 51 1.24 -7.39 13.93
C THR A 51 2.36 -8.30 13.42
N SER A 52 2.59 -8.33 12.10
CA SER A 52 3.65 -9.14 11.46
C SER A 52 5.06 -8.71 11.87
N PHE A 53 5.25 -7.47 12.29
CA PHE A 53 6.51 -6.93 12.81
C PHE A 53 6.61 -6.98 14.34
N GLY A 54 5.67 -7.63 15.02
CA GLY A 54 5.69 -7.80 16.47
C GLY A 54 5.25 -6.55 17.22
N ILE A 55 4.34 -5.77 16.64
CA ILE A 55 3.74 -4.59 17.23
C ILE A 55 2.22 -4.80 17.32
N ASN A 56 1.65 -4.65 18.51
CA ASN A 56 0.21 -4.64 18.71
C ASN A 56 -0.39 -3.38 18.06
N PRO A 57 -1.29 -3.52 17.07
CA PRO A 57 -1.80 -2.37 16.34
C PRO A 57 -2.74 -1.48 17.16
N ASN A 58 -3.21 -1.92 18.33
CA ASN A 58 -4.10 -1.13 19.18
C ASN A 58 -3.36 -0.09 20.04
N ASP A 59 -2.19 -0.45 20.56
CA ASP A 59 -1.45 0.35 21.56
C ASP A 59 0.05 0.52 21.24
N ASN A 60 0.53 -0.04 20.12
CA ASN A 60 1.93 -0.07 19.70
C ASN A 60 2.88 -0.80 20.68
N SER A 61 2.35 -1.59 21.61
CA SER A 61 3.17 -2.45 22.47
C SER A 61 3.83 -3.59 21.67
N LYS A 62 4.94 -4.12 22.18
CA LYS A 62 5.64 -5.25 21.55
C LYS A 62 4.88 -6.55 21.81
N ILE A 63 4.76 -7.40 20.79
CA ILE A 63 4.23 -8.77 20.90
C ILE A 63 5.28 -9.80 20.47
N GLU A 64 5.22 -10.99 21.05
CA GLU A 64 6.13 -12.11 20.76
C GLU A 64 5.70 -12.91 19.51
N PHE A 65 5.29 -12.21 18.46
CA PHE A 65 4.91 -12.83 17.19
C PHE A 65 5.47 -12.01 16.04
N GLN A 66 6.23 -12.64 15.15
CA GLN A 66 6.85 -11.95 14.03
C GLN A 66 6.94 -12.84 12.81
N VAL A 67 6.39 -12.37 11.69
CA VAL A 67 6.31 -13.11 10.43
C VAL A 67 6.72 -12.19 9.28
N LEU A 68 8.04 -12.13 9.02
CA LEU A 68 8.64 -11.17 8.09
C LEU A 68 8.10 -11.30 6.67
N PHE A 69 7.91 -12.53 6.19
CA PHE A 69 7.44 -12.81 4.84
C PHE A 69 5.98 -12.36 4.62
N PRO A 70 4.99 -12.75 5.45
CA PRO A 70 3.65 -12.17 5.43
C PRO A 70 3.62 -10.65 5.60
N GLY A 71 4.42 -10.09 6.52
CA GLY A 71 4.50 -8.64 6.71
C GLY A 71 4.98 -7.91 5.45
N THR A 72 5.97 -8.48 4.74
CA THR A 72 6.46 -7.93 3.47
C THR A 72 5.38 -8.00 2.38
N MET A 73 4.64 -9.11 2.30
CA MET A 73 3.51 -9.24 1.38
C MET A 73 2.42 -8.20 1.64
N ALA A 74 2.08 -7.97 2.91
CA ALA A 74 1.09 -6.97 3.28
C ALA A 74 1.53 -5.54 2.92
N ILE A 75 2.83 -5.22 3.08
CA ILE A 75 3.40 -3.95 2.60
C ILE A 75 3.23 -3.84 1.07
N MET A 76 3.59 -4.88 0.30
CA MET A 76 3.43 -4.85 -1.16
C MET A 76 1.98 -4.69 -1.58
N ALA A 77 1.05 -5.36 -0.90
CA ALA A 77 -0.38 -5.22 -1.16
C ALA A 77 -0.87 -3.81 -0.86
N GLY A 78 -0.37 -3.16 0.19
CA GLY A 78 -0.65 -1.75 0.50
C GLY A 78 -0.15 -0.80 -0.59
N ILE A 79 1.07 -1.03 -1.10
CA ILE A 79 1.61 -0.25 -2.23
C ILE A 79 0.79 -0.48 -3.50
N ASP A 80 0.46 -1.72 -3.83
CA ASP A 80 -0.41 -2.06 -4.97
C ASP A 80 -1.77 -1.37 -4.84
N LEU A 81 -2.37 -1.37 -3.65
CA LEU A 81 -3.64 -0.68 -3.35
C LEU A 81 -3.50 0.82 -3.63
N LEU A 82 -2.53 1.50 -3.04
CA LEU A 82 -2.33 2.94 -3.22
C LEU A 82 -2.02 3.31 -4.67
N SER A 83 -1.30 2.45 -5.40
CA SER A 83 -1.02 2.67 -6.82
C SER A 83 -2.29 2.69 -7.69
N LYS A 84 -3.33 1.93 -7.32
CA LYS A 84 -4.64 1.96 -8.00
C LYS A 84 -5.39 3.27 -7.72
N PHE A 85 -5.25 3.84 -6.53
CA PHE A 85 -5.85 5.14 -6.22
C PHE A 85 -5.08 6.28 -6.89
N TYR A 86 -3.77 6.13 -7.08
CA TYR A 86 -2.94 7.12 -7.76
C TYR A 86 -3.16 7.12 -9.28
N PHE A 87 -3.24 5.94 -9.91
CA PHE A 87 -3.51 5.77 -11.35
C PHE A 87 -4.86 5.06 -11.56
N THR A 88 -5.83 5.72 -12.19
CA THR A 88 -7.15 5.09 -12.46
C THR A 88 -7.05 3.98 -13.50
N ASP A 89 -8.07 3.12 -13.56
CA ASP A 89 -8.19 2.07 -14.58
C ASP A 89 -8.36 2.63 -16.01
N ASN A 90 -8.66 3.92 -16.16
CA ASN A 90 -8.83 4.60 -17.44
C ASN A 90 -7.57 5.38 -17.86
N ASP A 91 -6.53 5.40 -17.03
CA ASP A 91 -5.32 6.14 -17.34
C ASP A 91 -4.50 5.40 -18.40
N THR A 92 -4.53 5.93 -19.62
CA THR A 92 -3.77 5.42 -20.77
C THR A 92 -2.26 5.37 -20.53
N LYS A 93 -1.73 6.13 -19.55
CA LYS A 93 -0.31 6.11 -19.16
C LYS A 93 0.04 5.07 -18.09
N GLY A 94 -0.91 4.21 -17.69
CA GLY A 94 -0.74 3.22 -16.62
C GLY A 94 -1.58 1.95 -16.76
N ASN A 95 -1.91 1.51 -18.00
CA ASN A 95 -2.86 0.42 -18.24
C ASN A 95 -2.49 -0.96 -17.63
N LYS A 96 -1.27 -1.14 -17.11
CA LYS A 96 -0.83 -2.41 -16.51
C LYS A 96 -0.49 -2.21 -15.04
N SER A 97 -0.91 -3.18 -14.22
CA SER A 97 -0.66 -3.17 -12.76
C SER A 97 0.80 -2.88 -12.39
N GLY A 98 1.76 -3.42 -13.16
CA GLY A 98 3.18 -3.18 -12.91
C GLY A 98 3.64 -1.75 -13.17
N ASP A 99 3.08 -1.07 -14.18
CA ASP A 99 3.46 0.32 -14.47
C ASP A 99 2.90 1.27 -13.40
N ARG A 100 1.67 1.01 -12.92
CA ARG A 100 1.08 1.73 -11.78
C ARG A 100 1.90 1.58 -10.51
N PHE A 101 2.25 0.34 -10.17
CA PHE A 101 3.10 0.05 -9.02
C PHE A 101 4.42 0.80 -9.09
N LYS A 102 5.13 0.68 -10.22
CA LYS A 102 6.42 1.34 -10.42
C LYS A 102 6.32 2.86 -10.37
N GLY A 103 5.27 3.44 -10.97
CA GLY A 103 5.04 4.89 -10.92
C GLY A 103 4.77 5.40 -9.51
N TYR A 104 3.99 4.68 -8.72
CA TYR A 104 3.74 5.03 -7.32
C TYR A 104 5.01 4.93 -6.47
N VAL A 105 5.75 3.81 -6.60
CA VAL A 105 7.02 3.61 -5.91
C VAL A 105 8.01 4.72 -6.27
N ALA A 106 8.13 5.06 -7.55
CA ALA A 106 9.06 6.08 -7.99
C ALA A 106 8.71 7.49 -7.44
N LYS A 107 7.42 7.80 -7.29
CA LYS A 107 6.97 9.10 -6.77
C LYS A 107 7.12 9.21 -5.25
N TYR A 108 6.78 8.17 -4.50
CA TYR A 108 6.60 8.30 -3.04
C TYR A 108 7.56 7.49 -2.17
N ILE A 109 8.20 6.45 -2.71
CA ILE A 109 8.98 5.46 -1.94
C ILE A 109 10.46 5.50 -2.35
N ASP A 110 10.77 5.09 -3.58
CA ASP A 110 12.14 4.94 -4.07
C ASP A 110 12.17 5.07 -5.61
N SER A 111 12.66 6.21 -6.09
CA SER A 111 12.77 6.54 -7.52
C SER A 111 13.89 5.84 -8.26
N GLN A 112 14.77 5.13 -7.55
CA GLN A 112 15.92 4.43 -8.12
C GLN A 112 15.66 2.93 -8.25
N ASN A 113 14.85 2.36 -7.34
CA ASN A 113 14.68 0.92 -7.22
C ASN A 113 13.27 0.40 -7.55
N GLN A 114 12.44 1.19 -8.23
CA GLN A 114 11.05 0.83 -8.57
C GLN A 114 10.92 -0.49 -9.34
N GLU A 115 11.83 -0.78 -10.28
CA GLU A 115 11.81 -2.06 -11.01
C GLU A 115 12.18 -3.23 -10.10
N ILE A 116 13.18 -3.07 -9.24
CA ILE A 116 13.61 -4.13 -8.30
C ILE A 116 12.49 -4.43 -7.29
N LEU A 117 11.84 -3.40 -6.76
CA LEU A 117 10.70 -3.55 -5.85
C LEU A 117 9.47 -4.16 -6.55
N TYR A 118 9.26 -3.87 -7.84
CA TYR A 118 8.23 -4.54 -8.63
C TYR A 118 8.51 -6.03 -8.81
N GLN A 119 9.76 -6.41 -9.07
CA GLN A 119 10.14 -7.82 -9.17
C GLN A 119 10.06 -8.55 -7.82
N LEU A 120 10.36 -7.86 -6.72
CA LEU A 120 10.10 -8.37 -5.38
C LEU A 120 8.61 -8.65 -5.17
N ARG A 121 7.73 -7.70 -5.51
CA ARG A 121 6.27 -7.88 -5.49
C ARG A 121 5.85 -9.11 -6.30
N ASN A 122 6.39 -9.31 -7.50
CA ASN A 122 6.09 -10.50 -8.31
C ASN A 122 6.57 -11.79 -7.64
N SER A 123 7.78 -11.79 -7.08
CA SER A 123 8.33 -12.97 -6.41
C SER A 123 7.48 -13.41 -5.21
N LEU A 124 6.96 -12.45 -4.46
CA LEU A 124 6.15 -12.68 -3.26
C LEU A 124 4.74 -13.20 -3.61
N LEU A 125 4.13 -12.67 -4.68
CA LEU A 125 2.73 -12.94 -5.01
C LEU A 125 2.53 -14.04 -6.06
N HIS A 126 3.54 -14.38 -6.85
CA HIS A 126 3.43 -15.34 -7.95
C HIS A 126 4.38 -16.53 -7.85
N SER A 127 5.51 -16.41 -7.15
CA SER A 127 6.51 -17.48 -7.06
C SER A 127 6.70 -18.03 -5.65
N PHE A 128 6.29 -17.29 -4.61
CA PHE A 128 6.42 -17.64 -3.18
C PHE A 128 7.83 -18.04 -2.72
N GLY A 129 8.86 -17.79 -3.53
CA GLY A 129 10.24 -18.26 -3.30
C GLY A 129 11.30 -17.16 -3.35
N LEU A 130 10.90 -15.87 -3.26
CA LEU A 130 11.81 -14.72 -3.37
C LEU A 130 12.69 -14.74 -4.63
N TYR A 131 12.19 -15.38 -5.67
CA TYR A 131 12.77 -15.49 -7.00
C TYR A 131 11.84 -14.83 -8.02
N SER A 132 12.39 -14.08 -8.96
CA SER A 132 11.68 -13.56 -10.12
C SER A 132 12.55 -13.55 -11.36
N LYS A 133 11.91 -13.63 -12.52
CA LYS A 133 12.58 -13.50 -13.82
C LYS A 133 11.75 -12.58 -14.71
N ASP A 134 12.36 -11.52 -15.21
CA ASP A 134 11.67 -10.61 -16.11
C ASP A 134 11.56 -11.17 -17.54
N ARG A 135 10.84 -10.45 -18.39
CA ARG A 135 10.58 -10.87 -19.78
C ARG A 135 11.84 -10.90 -20.65
N ASN A 136 12.88 -10.16 -20.27
CA ASN A 136 14.17 -10.14 -20.96
C ASN A 136 15.11 -11.23 -20.43
N GLY A 137 14.65 -12.00 -19.44
CA GLY A 137 15.39 -13.11 -18.86
C GLY A 137 16.30 -12.73 -17.71
N LYS A 138 16.29 -11.47 -17.24
CA LYS A 138 17.06 -11.08 -16.06
C LYS A 138 16.44 -11.71 -14.81
N VAL A 139 17.31 -12.25 -13.97
CA VAL A 139 16.94 -12.95 -12.74
C VAL A 139 17.09 -12.01 -11.55
N TYR A 140 16.18 -12.16 -10.59
CA TYR A 140 16.15 -11.45 -9.33
C TYR A 140 15.95 -12.46 -8.20
N ASN A 141 16.90 -12.49 -7.27
CA ASN A 141 16.88 -13.27 -6.04
C ASN A 141 16.86 -12.29 -4.86
N PHE A 142 15.94 -12.48 -3.94
CA PHE A 142 15.74 -11.57 -2.83
C PHE A 142 16.06 -12.21 -1.49
N ILE A 143 16.70 -11.44 -0.62
CA ILE A 143 16.88 -11.73 0.79
C ILE A 143 16.15 -10.64 1.57
N LEU A 144 15.25 -11.02 2.48
CA LEU A 144 14.56 -10.09 3.36
C LEU A 144 15.41 -9.88 4.62
N ASP A 145 15.73 -8.63 4.93
CA ASP A 145 16.57 -8.26 6.07
C ASP A 145 15.94 -7.12 6.89
N ARG A 146 16.31 -7.00 8.16
CA ARG A 146 15.85 -5.95 9.07
C ARG A 146 16.91 -4.90 9.41
N GLY A 147 18.18 -5.19 9.18
CA GLY A 147 19.30 -4.41 9.70
C GLY A 147 19.94 -3.43 8.71
N ASN A 148 19.58 -3.49 7.42
CA ASN A 148 20.27 -2.71 6.39
C ASN A 148 19.87 -1.22 6.38
N ASN A 149 20.78 -0.36 5.94
CA ASN A 149 20.63 1.10 5.86
C ASN A 149 20.06 1.60 4.52
N LEU A 150 19.88 0.71 3.55
CA LEU A 150 19.24 0.99 2.26
C LEU A 150 18.00 0.10 2.10
N ILE A 151 16.93 0.63 1.48
CA ILE A 151 15.73 -0.17 1.14
C ILE A 151 16.13 -1.35 0.26
N VAL A 152 16.95 -1.10 -0.76
CA VAL A 152 17.51 -2.12 -1.66
C VAL A 152 19.03 -2.02 -1.63
N LYS A 153 19.68 -3.12 -1.27
CA LYS A 153 21.13 -3.30 -1.44
C LYS A 153 21.37 -4.34 -2.51
N LYS A 154 21.97 -3.92 -3.62
CA LYS A 154 22.44 -4.81 -4.68
C LYS A 154 23.73 -5.51 -4.19
N LEU A 155 23.74 -6.84 -4.18
CA LEU A 155 24.94 -7.63 -3.89
C LEU A 155 25.69 -7.96 -5.18
N ASP A 156 24.96 -8.35 -6.21
CA ASP A 156 25.43 -8.57 -7.57
C ASP A 156 24.29 -8.34 -8.57
N ASP A 157 24.45 -8.73 -9.83
CA ASP A 157 23.46 -8.50 -10.89
C ASP A 157 22.12 -9.21 -10.68
N THR A 158 22.11 -10.28 -9.88
CA THR A 158 20.94 -11.12 -9.62
C THR A 158 20.49 -11.11 -8.17
N ASN A 159 21.36 -10.83 -7.20
CA ASN A 159 21.06 -10.93 -5.77
C ASN A 159 20.86 -9.55 -5.12
N TYR A 160 19.74 -9.41 -4.41
CA TYR A 160 19.31 -8.16 -3.77
C TYR A 160 18.88 -8.42 -2.32
N VAL A 161 19.34 -7.58 -1.40
CA VAL A 161 18.87 -7.56 -0.01
C VAL A 161 17.87 -6.42 0.15
N ILE A 162 16.72 -6.73 0.75
CA ILE A 162 15.62 -5.80 0.96
C ILE A 162 15.50 -5.51 2.45
N SER A 163 15.74 -4.25 2.84
CA SER A 163 15.47 -3.81 4.21
C SER A 163 13.96 -3.64 4.41
N VAL A 164 13.34 -4.61 5.08
CA VAL A 164 11.89 -4.60 5.25
C VAL A 164 11.46 -3.51 6.25
N ILE A 165 12.32 -3.15 7.19
CA ILE A 165 12.06 -2.05 8.14
C ILE A 165 12.08 -0.69 7.42
N LEU A 166 13.08 -0.45 6.57
CA LEU A 166 13.12 0.80 5.80
C LEU A 166 11.99 0.86 4.76
N LEU A 167 11.63 -0.28 4.17
CA LEU A 167 10.49 -0.36 3.27
C LEU A 167 9.17 -0.04 3.99
N LEU A 168 8.96 -0.59 5.19
CA LEU A 168 7.81 -0.27 6.04
C LEU A 168 7.74 1.24 6.35
N ASN A 169 8.85 1.82 6.81
CA ASN A 169 8.92 3.25 7.13
C ASN A 169 8.63 4.13 5.90
N SER A 170 9.11 3.71 4.73
CA SER A 170 8.87 4.40 3.47
C SER A 170 7.43 4.27 2.99
N PHE A 171 6.82 3.10 3.20
CA PHE A 171 5.38 2.88 2.94
C PHE A 171 4.51 3.77 3.83
N GLU A 172 4.74 3.78 5.15
CA GLU A 172 4.00 4.66 6.08
C GLU A 172 4.18 6.15 5.73
N SER A 173 5.40 6.54 5.36
CA SER A 173 5.68 7.90 4.88
C SER A 173 4.96 8.21 3.56
N SER A 174 4.88 7.25 2.62
CA SER A 174 4.17 7.43 1.35
C SER A 174 2.68 7.66 1.53
N ILE A 175 2.05 7.04 2.54
CA ILE A 175 0.63 7.24 2.85
C ILE A 175 0.38 8.72 3.21
N GLN A 176 1.22 9.32 4.04
CA GLN A 176 1.08 10.71 4.45
C GLN A 176 1.33 11.68 3.29
N LYS A 177 2.36 11.41 2.48
CA LYS A 177 2.65 12.20 1.27
C LYS A 177 1.49 12.13 0.28
N TYR A 178 0.97 10.94 0.01
CA TYR A 178 -0.14 10.75 -0.91
C TYR A 178 -1.43 11.38 -0.40
N LYS A 179 -1.76 11.27 0.90
CA LYS A 179 -2.90 11.98 1.51
C LYS A 179 -2.79 13.49 1.28
N LYS A 180 -1.60 14.06 1.47
CA LYS A 180 -1.34 15.48 1.22
C LYS A 180 -1.55 15.85 -0.25
N ASP A 181 -1.01 15.06 -1.17
CA ASP A 181 -1.08 15.33 -2.61
C ASP A 181 -2.53 15.20 -3.13
N ILE A 182 -3.32 14.23 -2.64
CA ILE A 182 -4.76 14.14 -2.96
C ILE A 182 -5.51 15.43 -2.58
N LEU A 183 -5.21 16.00 -1.41
CA LEU A 183 -5.87 17.21 -0.94
C LEU A 183 -5.44 18.47 -1.72
N ALA A 184 -4.27 18.42 -2.37
CA ALA A 184 -3.70 19.53 -3.13
C ALA A 184 -3.99 19.46 -4.63
N GLU A 185 -4.13 18.26 -5.19
CA GLU A 185 -4.21 18.01 -6.63
C GLU A 185 -5.61 17.50 -7.03
N PRO A 186 -6.42 18.30 -7.75
CA PRO A 186 -7.79 17.93 -8.12
C PRO A 186 -7.89 16.60 -8.87
N ASN A 187 -6.95 16.30 -9.77
CA ASN A 187 -6.94 15.05 -10.53
C ASN A 187 -6.73 13.83 -9.64
N LEU A 188 -5.90 13.93 -8.60
CA LEU A 188 -5.69 12.84 -7.64
C LEU A 188 -6.92 12.64 -6.74
N MET A 189 -7.61 13.71 -6.40
CA MET A 189 -8.91 13.63 -5.70
C MET A 189 -9.96 12.91 -6.54
N GLU A 190 -10.07 13.25 -7.82
CA GLU A 190 -11.00 12.59 -8.74
C GLU A 190 -10.67 11.09 -8.85
N ASN A 191 -9.40 10.75 -9.04
CA ASN A 191 -8.94 9.36 -9.05
C ASN A 191 -9.32 8.64 -7.75
N PHE A 192 -9.12 9.29 -6.61
CA PHE A 192 -9.44 8.74 -5.30
C PHE A 192 -10.93 8.40 -5.17
N ILE A 193 -11.80 9.36 -5.50
CA ILE A 193 -13.25 9.20 -5.47
C ILE A 193 -13.71 8.06 -6.39
N LEU A 194 -13.11 7.93 -7.59
CA LEU A 194 -13.45 6.88 -8.54
C LEU A 194 -13.07 5.47 -8.05
N MET A 195 -11.97 5.35 -7.30
CA MET A 195 -11.42 4.06 -6.89
C MET A 195 -11.93 3.60 -5.52
N LEU A 196 -12.40 4.53 -4.68
CA LEU A 196 -12.88 4.23 -3.33
C LEU A 196 -14.02 3.18 -3.29
N PRO A 197 -15.07 3.24 -4.14
CA PRO A 197 -16.13 2.22 -4.10
C PRO A 197 -15.66 0.82 -4.51
N LYS A 198 -14.56 0.72 -5.27
CA LYS A 198 -14.04 -0.55 -5.80
C LYS A 198 -13.07 -1.24 -4.85
N TYR A 199 -12.23 -0.45 -4.18
CA TYR A 199 -11.06 -0.96 -3.42
C TYR A 199 -10.93 -0.35 -2.03
N GLY A 200 -11.79 0.62 -1.68
CA GLY A 200 -11.61 1.46 -0.49
C GLY A 200 -11.90 0.75 0.81
N GLY A 201 -12.93 -0.10 0.84
CA GLY A 201 -13.38 -0.72 2.09
C GLY A 201 -13.92 -2.12 1.92
N ILE A 202 -14.02 -2.80 3.06
CA ILE A 202 -14.60 -4.13 3.20
C ILE A 202 -15.58 -4.12 4.38
N GLY A 203 -16.74 -4.76 4.19
CA GLY A 203 -17.68 -5.02 5.28
C GLY A 203 -17.22 -6.24 6.07
N ILE A 204 -17.13 -6.13 7.39
CA ILE A 204 -16.83 -7.26 8.28
C ILE A 204 -18.05 -7.48 9.15
N LYS A 205 -18.61 -8.69 9.08
CA LYS A 205 -19.71 -9.10 9.95
C LYS A 205 -19.12 -9.76 11.19
N ASN A 206 -19.19 -9.06 12.32
CA ASN A 206 -18.94 -9.66 13.62
C ASN A 206 -20.23 -10.41 14.02
N ASN A 207 -20.10 -11.71 14.29
CA ASN A 207 -21.20 -12.54 14.79
C ASN A 207 -21.52 -12.19 16.25
#